data_AF-A0AAW3I679-F1
#
_entry.id   AF-A0AAW3I679-F1
#
_cell.length_a   1.000
_cell.length_b   1.000
_cell.length_c   1.000
_cell.angle_alpha   90.00
_cell.angle_beta   90.00
_cell.angle_gamma   90.00
#
_symmetry.space_group_name_H-M   'P 1'
#
loop_
_entity.id
_entity.type
_entity.pdbx_description
1 polymer ?
#
loop_
_entity_poly.entity_id
_entity_poly.type
_entity_poly.pdbx_seq_one_letter_code
_entity_poly.pdbx_strand_id
1 'polypeptide(L)'
;MNDRRLKLVFKGARNYVQGATMFDEAVRLLAEAGYNQLVDVKFLIHEMTSVNLRLVVEQYQDNVAADSVAIMRFTADGQLMQARIVPDDGAPDVRVPYDESVIKNCCQIDSAARSIQLARDSSGFSQIELLVSMNKALHLAVLEKPAQTSWVFCRWDGSAWPLPADLSGLTIRLKQTLGTRLTRADVGMGQETLGQIYFSAKAAS
;
A
#
# COMPACT_ATOMS: atom_id res chain seq x y z
N MET A 1 19.68 -13.59 -15.38
CA MET A 1 19.89 -12.80 -14.15
C MET A 1 18.60 -12.01 -13.97
N ASN A 2 17.73 -12.38 -13.02
CA ASN A 2 16.48 -11.65 -12.83
C ASN A 2 16.81 -10.28 -12.24
N ASP A 3 16.55 -9.23 -13.00
CA ASP A 3 16.64 -7.86 -12.52
C ASP A 3 15.69 -7.68 -11.33
N ARG A 4 16.22 -7.29 -10.17
CA ARG A 4 15.44 -7.08 -8.95
C ARG A 4 15.13 -5.61 -8.72
N ARG A 5 15.36 -4.74 -9.70
CA ARG A 5 15.02 -3.32 -9.62
C ARG A 5 13.53 -3.11 -9.75
N LEU A 6 12.97 -2.26 -8.89
CA LEU A 6 11.57 -1.87 -8.96
C LEU A 6 11.39 -0.84 -10.08
N LYS A 7 10.34 -0.98 -10.89
CA LYS A 7 9.99 0.00 -11.94
C LYS A 7 9.19 1.14 -11.33
N LEU A 8 9.89 2.07 -10.71
CA LEU A 8 9.29 3.17 -9.97
C LEU A 8 9.03 4.40 -10.85
N VAL A 9 7.98 5.14 -10.51
CA VAL A 9 7.62 6.41 -11.16
C VAL A 9 7.16 7.42 -10.11
N PHE A 10 7.32 8.71 -10.40
CA PHE A 10 6.65 9.77 -9.64
C PHE A 10 5.21 9.95 -10.12
N LYS A 11 4.26 10.04 -9.17
CA LYS A 11 2.82 10.16 -9.47
C LYS A 11 2.29 11.56 -9.18
N GLY A 12 1.78 12.24 -10.20
CA GLY A 12 1.28 13.61 -10.13
C GLY A 12 2.40 14.59 -9.79
N ALA A 13 2.17 15.50 -8.84
CA ALA A 13 3.15 16.50 -8.40
C ALA A 13 4.11 16.02 -7.29
N ARG A 14 4.04 14.75 -6.86
CA ARG A 14 4.84 14.22 -5.72
C ARG A 14 6.31 14.11 -6.10
N ASN A 15 7.20 14.34 -5.13
CA ASN A 15 8.65 14.15 -5.28
C ASN A 15 9.16 12.93 -4.49
N TYR A 16 8.26 12.00 -4.17
CA TYR A 16 8.54 10.74 -3.51
C TYR A 16 7.81 9.59 -4.21
N VAL A 17 8.35 8.38 -4.07
CA VAL A 17 7.77 7.14 -4.55
C VAL A 17 6.58 6.76 -3.66
N GLN A 18 5.41 6.51 -4.26
CA GLN A 18 4.23 6.10 -3.51
C GLN A 18 4.38 4.66 -2.98
N GLY A 19 3.94 4.44 -1.75
CA GLY A 19 3.95 3.11 -1.12
C GLY A 19 3.13 2.06 -1.87
N ALA A 20 2.04 2.46 -2.55
CA ALA A 20 1.28 1.56 -3.42
C ALA A 20 2.14 1.05 -4.59
N THR A 21 2.90 1.93 -5.24
CA THR A 21 3.82 1.54 -6.32
C THR A 21 4.94 0.62 -5.81
N MET A 22 5.48 0.88 -4.62
CA MET A 22 6.49 -0.02 -4.01
C MET A 22 5.90 -1.42 -3.78
N PHE A 23 4.67 -1.49 -3.28
CA PHE A 23 3.97 -2.74 -3.03
C PHE A 23 3.72 -3.52 -4.32
N ASP A 24 3.14 -2.87 -5.35
CA ASP A 24 2.85 -3.49 -6.64
C ASP A 24 4.11 -4.06 -7.30
N GLU A 25 5.19 -3.26 -7.33
CA GLU A 25 6.45 -3.70 -7.93
C GLU A 25 7.12 -4.82 -7.14
N ALA A 26 7.01 -4.81 -5.80
CA ALA A 26 7.49 -5.91 -4.97
C ALA A 26 6.72 -7.20 -5.26
N VAL A 27 5.39 -7.16 -5.31
CA VAL A 27 4.57 -8.32 -5.65
C VAL A 27 4.86 -8.83 -7.06
N ARG A 28 5.02 -7.94 -8.05
CA ARG A 28 5.39 -8.31 -9.43
C ARG A 28 6.71 -9.11 -9.45
N LEU A 29 7.74 -8.58 -8.81
CA LEU A 29 9.05 -9.24 -8.74
C LEU A 29 9.01 -10.56 -7.95
N LEU A 30 8.18 -10.65 -6.92
CA LEU A 30 7.94 -11.89 -6.17
C LEU A 30 7.27 -12.95 -7.05
N ALA A 31 6.26 -12.57 -7.83
CA ALA A 31 5.60 -13.46 -8.79
C ALA A 31 6.56 -13.95 -9.88
N GLU A 32 7.42 -13.06 -10.41
CA GLU A 32 8.49 -13.44 -11.35
C GLU A 32 9.54 -14.39 -10.74
N ALA A 33 9.68 -14.38 -9.41
CA ALA A 33 10.52 -15.31 -8.67
C ALA A 33 9.79 -16.62 -8.26
N GLY A 34 8.53 -16.79 -8.65
CA GLY A 34 7.72 -17.99 -8.40
C GLY A 34 6.72 -17.87 -7.24
N TYR A 35 6.72 -16.77 -6.50
CA TYR A 35 5.82 -16.54 -5.36
C TYR A 35 4.50 -15.93 -5.83
N ASN A 36 3.60 -16.76 -6.38
CA ASN A 36 2.35 -16.30 -7.00
C ASN A 36 1.18 -16.11 -6.01
N GLN A 37 1.23 -16.75 -4.85
CA GLN A 37 0.27 -16.59 -3.77
C GLN A 37 1.01 -16.35 -2.48
N LEU A 38 0.73 -15.22 -1.85
CA LEU A 38 1.34 -14.81 -0.59
C LEU A 38 0.28 -14.93 0.51
N VAL A 39 0.66 -15.51 1.65
CA VAL A 39 -0.20 -15.63 2.83
C VAL A 39 0.41 -14.81 3.97
N ASP A 40 -0.40 -14.33 4.92
CA ASP A 40 0.05 -13.55 6.08
C ASP A 40 0.93 -12.34 5.71
N VAL A 41 0.50 -11.61 4.68
CA VAL A 41 1.27 -10.52 4.07
C VAL A 41 1.31 -9.31 4.99
N LYS A 42 2.51 -8.95 5.46
CA LYS A 42 2.76 -7.73 6.24
C LYS A 42 3.74 -6.86 5.49
N PHE A 43 3.26 -5.73 5.00
CA PHE A 43 4.09 -4.73 4.34
C PHE A 43 4.20 -3.49 5.19
N LEU A 44 5.42 -3.04 5.47
CA LEU A 44 5.71 -1.89 6.30
C LEU A 44 6.71 -0.96 5.59
N ILE A 45 6.36 0.32 5.49
CA ILE A 45 7.23 1.37 4.98
C ILE A 45 7.83 2.11 6.18
N HIS A 46 9.16 2.13 6.25
CA HIS A 46 9.90 2.83 7.30
C HIS A 46 10.09 4.31 6.97
N GLU A 47 10.34 4.62 5.69
CA GLU A 47 10.62 5.98 5.23
C GLU A 47 10.08 6.27 3.84
N MET A 48 9.86 7.56 3.56
CA MET A 48 9.56 8.04 2.21
C MET A 48 10.87 8.24 1.46
N THR A 49 10.88 7.92 0.17
CA THR A 49 12.10 7.97 -0.64
C THR A 49 11.85 8.58 -2.01
N SER A 50 12.87 9.19 -2.59
CA SER A 50 12.93 9.70 -3.95
C SER A 50 13.96 8.96 -4.82
N VAL A 51 14.64 7.94 -4.28
CA VAL A 51 15.64 7.16 -5.00
C VAL A 51 15.02 5.92 -5.64
N ASN A 52 15.75 5.33 -6.58
CA ASN A 52 15.41 4.00 -7.08
C ASN A 52 15.54 2.96 -5.98
N LEU A 53 14.83 1.84 -6.14
CA LEU A 53 14.82 0.77 -5.17
C LEU A 53 15.00 -0.57 -5.86
N ARG A 54 15.52 -1.52 -5.11
CA ARG A 54 15.61 -2.92 -5.51
C ARG A 54 15.09 -3.86 -4.43
N LEU A 55 14.63 -5.02 -4.85
CA LEU A 55 14.08 -6.07 -4.01
C LEU A 55 15.16 -7.09 -3.62
N VAL A 56 15.24 -7.41 -2.34
CA VAL A 56 16.07 -8.50 -1.81
C VAL A 56 15.15 -9.48 -1.11
N VAL A 57 14.97 -10.65 -1.72
CA VAL A 57 14.17 -11.74 -1.16
C VAL A 57 15.08 -12.75 -0.48
N GLU A 58 14.76 -13.07 0.77
CA GLU A 58 15.50 -13.98 1.64
C GLU A 58 14.53 -14.70 2.59
N GLN A 59 14.98 -15.80 3.20
CA GLN A 59 14.22 -16.45 4.26
C GLN A 59 14.16 -15.53 5.49
N TYR A 60 13.03 -15.51 6.20
CA TYR A 60 12.89 -14.65 7.37
C TYR A 60 13.89 -15.00 8.47
N GLN A 61 14.48 -13.97 9.07
CA GLN A 61 15.34 -14.04 10.25
C GLN A 61 14.98 -12.88 11.19
N ASP A 62 15.03 -13.07 12.51
CA ASP A 62 14.62 -12.03 13.46
C ASP A 62 15.52 -10.79 13.46
N ASN A 63 16.77 -10.92 13.00
CA ASN A 63 17.79 -9.86 13.02
C ASN A 63 18.18 -9.40 11.62
N VAL A 64 17.27 -8.71 10.91
CA VAL A 64 17.60 -8.12 9.61
C VAL A 64 17.86 -6.62 9.70
N ALA A 65 18.92 -6.20 9.01
CA ALA A 65 19.61 -4.91 9.06
C ALA A 65 18.76 -3.66 8.75
N ALA A 66 19.24 -2.53 9.29
CA ALA A 66 18.58 -1.24 9.49
C ALA A 66 18.34 -0.34 8.24
N ASP A 67 18.63 -0.82 7.03
CA ASP A 67 18.75 0.04 5.84
C ASP A 67 17.66 -0.20 4.77
N SER A 68 16.50 -0.73 5.16
CA SER A 68 15.37 -0.94 4.25
C SER A 68 14.38 0.21 4.29
N VAL A 69 14.03 0.74 3.12
CA VAL A 69 12.95 1.70 2.95
C VAL A 69 11.61 1.08 3.31
N ALA A 70 11.42 -0.19 2.94
CA ALA A 70 10.24 -0.98 3.27
C ALA A 70 10.55 -2.48 3.38
N ILE A 71 9.73 -3.20 4.11
CA ILE A 71 9.83 -4.65 4.30
C ILE A 71 8.47 -5.28 4.00
N MET A 72 8.47 -6.37 3.24
CA MET A 72 7.34 -7.29 3.09
C MET A 72 7.68 -8.61 3.75
N ARG A 73 6.88 -9.06 4.71
CA ARG A 73 6.92 -10.42 5.27
C ARG A 73 5.71 -11.17 4.76
N PHE A 74 5.90 -12.43 4.41
CA PHE A 74 4.85 -13.26 3.86
C PHE A 74 5.21 -14.73 4.03
N THR A 75 4.20 -15.58 4.05
CA THR A 75 4.36 -17.02 3.97
C THR A 75 4.17 -17.45 2.51
N ALA A 76 5.12 -18.21 1.98
CA ALA A 76 5.01 -18.87 0.67
C ALA A 76 5.51 -20.30 0.80
N ASP A 77 4.78 -21.26 0.21
CA ASP A 77 5.08 -22.69 0.29
C ASP A 77 5.34 -23.21 1.73
N GLY A 78 4.58 -22.65 2.69
CA GLY A 78 4.70 -22.98 4.12
C GLY A 78 5.94 -22.39 4.81
N GLN A 79 6.75 -21.61 4.11
CA GLN A 79 7.94 -20.96 4.67
C GLN A 79 7.71 -19.48 4.88
N LEU A 80 8.15 -18.97 6.03
CA LEU A 80 8.13 -17.54 6.30
C LEU A 80 9.31 -16.88 5.58
N MET A 81 8.98 -15.96 4.68
CA MET A 81 9.89 -15.24 3.81
C MET A 81 9.89 -13.75 4.14
N GLN A 82 10.96 -13.08 3.73
CA GLN A 82 11.08 -11.64 3.81
C GLN A 82 11.59 -11.09 2.47
N ALA A 83 10.94 -10.04 1.99
CA ALA A 83 11.43 -9.20 0.91
C ALA A 83 11.72 -7.80 1.44
N ARG A 84 12.99 -7.39 1.38
CA ARG A 84 13.42 -6.03 1.69
C ARG A 84 13.44 -5.19 0.44
N ILE A 85 12.93 -3.97 0.56
CA ILE A 85 13.04 -2.93 -0.45
C ILE A 85 14.12 -1.98 0.04
N VAL A 86 15.25 -1.96 -0.65
CA VAL A 86 16.44 -1.19 -0.26
C VAL A 86 16.78 -0.16 -1.33
N PRO A 87 17.45 0.95 -0.96
CA PRO A 87 17.98 1.92 -1.91
C PRO A 87 18.79 1.27 -3.05
N ASP A 88 18.64 1.84 -4.24
CA ASP A 88 19.40 1.53 -5.44
C ASP A 88 19.83 2.84 -6.13
N ASP A 89 20.78 2.76 -7.04
CA ASP A 89 21.40 3.96 -7.61
C ASP A 89 20.44 4.79 -8.47
N GLY A 90 20.51 6.11 -8.28
CA GLY A 90 19.75 7.12 -9.00
C GLY A 90 18.34 7.36 -8.45
N ALA A 91 17.53 8.06 -9.23
CA ALA A 91 16.13 8.36 -8.92
C ALA A 91 15.22 7.92 -10.08
N PRO A 92 13.91 7.73 -9.85
CA PRO A 92 12.95 7.59 -10.92
C PRO A 92 12.99 8.82 -11.83
N ASP A 93 13.08 8.61 -13.13
CA ASP A 93 13.11 9.66 -14.16
C ASP A 93 11.74 9.88 -14.81
N VAL A 94 10.82 8.92 -14.65
CA VAL A 94 9.47 8.99 -15.19
C VAL A 94 8.50 9.62 -14.19
N ARG A 95 7.68 10.55 -14.69
CA ARG A 95 6.53 11.13 -13.98
C ARG A 95 5.26 10.84 -14.76
N VAL A 96 4.25 10.31 -14.07
CA VAL A 96 2.94 9.99 -14.66
C VAL A 96 1.84 10.86 -14.03
N PRO A 97 0.86 11.34 -14.82
CA PRO A 97 -0.36 11.92 -14.27
C PRO A 97 -1.05 10.94 -13.33
N TYR A 98 -1.56 11.44 -12.20
CA TYR A 98 -2.28 10.61 -11.24
C TYR A 98 -3.39 11.42 -10.58
N ASP A 99 -4.63 11.08 -10.91
CA ASP A 99 -5.83 11.71 -10.36
C ASP A 99 -6.55 10.74 -9.41
N GLU A 100 -6.35 10.95 -8.11
CA GLU A 100 -7.01 10.17 -7.06
C GLU A 100 -8.54 10.37 -7.03
N SER A 101 -9.06 11.43 -7.66
CA SER A 101 -10.49 11.70 -7.68
C SER A 101 -11.26 10.65 -8.48
N VAL A 102 -10.62 10.00 -9.45
CA VAL A 102 -11.22 8.94 -10.27
C VAL A 102 -11.70 7.78 -9.39
N ILE A 103 -10.84 7.27 -8.50
CA ILE A 103 -11.20 6.18 -7.58
C ILE A 103 -12.25 6.67 -6.57
N LYS A 104 -12.08 7.87 -6.03
CA LYS A 104 -13.06 8.45 -5.09
C LYS A 104 -14.46 8.50 -5.70
N ASN A 105 -14.58 8.83 -6.98
CA ASN A 105 -15.86 8.90 -7.68
C ASN A 105 -16.54 7.53 -7.81
N CYS A 106 -15.78 6.42 -7.80
CA CYS A 106 -16.34 5.06 -7.81
C CYS A 106 -16.84 4.60 -6.43
N CYS A 107 -16.70 5.42 -5.39
CA CYS A 107 -16.99 5.03 -4.02
C CYS A 107 -18.19 5.74 -3.41
N GLN A 108 -18.78 5.11 -2.40
CA GLN A 108 -19.78 5.71 -1.51
C GLN A 108 -19.19 5.84 -0.11
N ILE A 109 -19.21 7.04 0.45
CA ILE A 109 -18.68 7.33 1.79
C ILE A 109 -19.86 7.48 2.76
N ASP A 110 -19.81 6.74 3.85
CA ASP A 110 -20.66 6.96 5.02
C ASP A 110 -19.79 7.56 6.13
N SER A 111 -19.88 8.87 6.29
CA SER A 111 -19.11 9.60 7.30
C SER A 111 -19.54 9.28 8.73
N ALA A 112 -20.82 8.90 8.96
CA ALA A 112 -21.32 8.56 10.27
C ALA A 112 -20.80 7.19 10.72
N ALA A 113 -20.81 6.20 9.82
CA ALA A 113 -20.24 4.89 10.06
C ALA A 113 -18.70 4.85 9.91
N ARG A 114 -18.09 5.96 9.46
CA ARG A 114 -16.66 6.08 9.14
C ARG A 114 -16.19 4.97 8.21
N SER A 115 -16.94 4.77 7.13
CA SER A 115 -16.64 3.75 6.12
C SER A 115 -16.76 4.27 4.70
N ILE A 116 -16.06 3.60 3.79
CA ILE A 116 -16.16 3.81 2.35
C ILE A 116 -16.33 2.46 1.67
N GLN A 117 -17.22 2.40 0.68
CA GLN A 117 -17.51 1.20 -0.10
C GLN A 117 -17.25 1.46 -1.58
N LEU A 118 -16.67 0.48 -2.27
CA LEU A 118 -16.58 0.49 -3.72
C LEU A 118 -17.98 0.18 -4.31
N ALA A 119 -18.55 1.16 -5.01
CA ALA A 119 -19.92 1.08 -5.53
C ALA A 119 -19.99 0.93 -7.05
N ARG A 120 -18.89 1.21 -7.76
CA ARG A 120 -18.77 1.09 -9.21
C ARG A 120 -17.45 0.44 -9.58
N ASP A 121 -17.37 -0.04 -10.81
CA ASP A 121 -16.15 -0.60 -11.37
C ASP A 121 -14.96 0.38 -11.25
N SER A 122 -13.81 -0.17 -10.90
CA SER A 122 -12.53 0.53 -10.76
C SER A 122 -11.45 -0.14 -11.61
N SER A 123 -11.86 -0.74 -12.74
CA SER A 123 -10.94 -1.31 -13.72
C SER A 123 -9.87 -0.30 -14.12
N GLY A 124 -8.63 -0.80 -14.26
CA GLY A 124 -7.47 0.01 -14.61
C GLY A 124 -6.60 0.48 -13.43
N PHE A 125 -7.01 0.23 -12.18
CA PHE A 125 -6.17 0.44 -11.00
C PHE A 125 -5.71 -0.89 -10.40
N SER A 126 -4.53 -0.91 -9.79
CA SER A 126 -4.09 -2.06 -9.00
C SER A 126 -4.93 -2.16 -7.72
N GLN A 127 -4.99 -3.38 -7.14
CA GLN A 127 -5.76 -3.61 -5.92
C GLN A 127 -5.24 -2.76 -4.75
N ILE A 128 -3.92 -2.57 -4.61
CA ILE A 128 -3.36 -1.76 -3.53
C ILE A 128 -3.55 -0.26 -3.79
N GLU A 129 -3.49 0.20 -5.05
CA GLU A 129 -3.79 1.60 -5.41
C GLU A 129 -5.23 1.96 -5.05
N LEU A 130 -6.16 1.04 -5.33
CA LEU A 130 -7.56 1.17 -4.97
C LEU A 130 -7.72 1.30 -3.45
N LEU A 131 -7.15 0.36 -2.67
CA LEU A 131 -7.24 0.39 -1.21
C LEU A 131 -6.67 1.68 -0.60
N VAL A 132 -5.48 2.09 -1.07
CA VAL A 132 -4.81 3.31 -0.61
C VAL A 132 -5.66 4.54 -0.93
N SER A 133 -6.20 4.63 -2.14
CA SER A 133 -6.99 5.78 -2.58
C SER A 133 -8.35 5.85 -1.88
N MET A 134 -9.03 4.72 -1.72
CA MET A 134 -10.27 4.61 -0.94
C MET A 134 -10.05 5.05 0.50
N ASN A 135 -9.02 4.49 1.17
CA ASN A 135 -8.75 4.83 2.55
C ASN A 135 -8.38 6.31 2.70
N LYS A 136 -7.59 6.87 1.79
CA LYS A 136 -7.27 8.30 1.77
C LYS A 136 -8.52 9.17 1.61
N ALA A 137 -9.43 8.79 0.71
CA ALA A 137 -10.69 9.50 0.53
C ALA A 137 -11.55 9.49 1.80
N LEU A 138 -11.61 8.34 2.49
CA LEU A 138 -12.26 8.23 3.79
C LEU A 138 -11.62 9.16 4.83
N HIS A 139 -10.29 9.18 4.94
CA HIS A 139 -9.58 10.05 5.87
C HIS A 139 -9.90 11.53 5.64
N LEU A 140 -9.92 11.97 4.37
CA LEU A 140 -10.27 13.35 4.01
C LEU A 140 -11.73 13.70 4.31
N ALA A 141 -12.63 12.71 4.38
CA ALA A 141 -14.04 12.91 4.65
C ALA A 141 -14.37 12.94 6.16
N VAL A 142 -13.62 12.21 6.99
CA VAL A 142 -14.00 11.98 8.40
C VAL A 142 -12.98 12.45 9.43
N LEU A 143 -11.77 12.85 9.02
CA LEU A 143 -10.72 13.34 9.91
C LEU A 143 -10.28 14.75 9.53
N GLU A 144 -10.02 15.56 10.56
CA GLU A 144 -9.29 16.81 10.37
C GLU A 144 -7.83 16.51 10.03
N LYS A 145 -7.37 17.07 8.91
CA LYS A 145 -5.98 16.95 8.48
C LYS A 145 -5.22 18.19 8.96
N PRO A 146 -4.14 18.05 9.76
CA PRO A 146 -3.31 19.18 10.12
C PRO A 146 -2.84 19.97 8.90
N ALA A 147 -2.68 21.28 9.07
CA ALA A 147 -2.13 22.14 8.04
C ALA A 147 -0.79 21.58 7.54
N GLN A 148 -0.55 21.68 6.23
CA GLN A 148 0.70 21.24 5.59
C GLN A 148 1.06 19.75 5.77
N THR A 149 0.10 18.89 6.12
CA THR A 149 0.31 17.43 6.13
C THR A 149 -0.43 16.73 4.99
N SER A 150 -0.02 15.50 4.69
CA SER A 150 -0.72 14.57 3.80
C SER A 150 -0.88 13.22 4.49
N TRP A 151 -2.03 12.59 4.29
CA TRP A 151 -2.26 11.20 4.67
C TRP A 151 -1.47 10.27 3.75
N VAL A 152 -0.54 9.50 4.31
CA VAL A 152 0.38 8.61 3.60
C VAL A 152 0.19 7.18 4.07
N PHE A 153 0.05 6.26 3.11
CA PHE A 153 0.04 4.82 3.35
C PHE A 153 1.40 4.38 3.91
N CYS A 154 1.38 3.70 5.06
CA CYS A 154 2.61 3.24 5.70
C CYS A 154 2.65 1.73 5.97
N ARG A 155 1.50 1.05 6.03
CA ARG A 155 1.48 -0.39 6.29
C ARG A 155 0.20 -1.08 5.80
N TRP A 156 0.39 -2.31 5.34
CA TRP A 156 -0.67 -3.28 5.03
C TRP A 156 -0.43 -4.56 5.81
N ASP A 157 -1.48 -5.08 6.45
CA ASP A 157 -1.50 -6.43 7.02
C ASP A 157 -2.68 -7.19 6.42
N GLY A 158 -2.45 -8.19 5.58
CA GLY A 158 -3.49 -8.98 4.91
C GLY A 158 -3.34 -10.47 5.13
N SER A 159 -4.45 -11.20 5.05
CA SER A 159 -4.45 -12.67 5.14
C SER A 159 -3.86 -13.32 3.87
N ALA A 160 -4.10 -12.72 2.70
CA ALA A 160 -3.62 -13.21 1.42
C ALA A 160 -3.36 -12.08 0.41
N TRP A 161 -2.51 -12.36 -0.58
CA TRP A 161 -2.33 -11.55 -1.78
C TRP A 161 -2.04 -12.42 -3.02
N PRO A 162 -2.59 -12.11 -4.21
CA PRO A 162 -3.54 -11.03 -4.50
C PRO A 162 -4.88 -11.21 -3.80
N LEU A 163 -5.63 -10.10 -3.66
CA LEU A 163 -7.02 -10.15 -3.25
C LEU A 163 -7.88 -10.80 -4.34
N PRO A 164 -9.13 -11.22 -4.04
CA PRO A 164 -10.07 -11.68 -5.06
C PRO A 164 -10.15 -10.74 -6.26
N ALA A 165 -10.26 -11.29 -7.46
CA ALA A 165 -10.31 -10.50 -8.70
C ALA A 165 -11.55 -9.59 -8.74
N ASP A 166 -12.68 -10.09 -8.24
CA ASP A 166 -13.88 -9.30 -8.03
C ASP A 166 -13.84 -8.61 -6.67
N LEU A 167 -13.73 -7.29 -6.68
CA LEU A 167 -13.72 -6.44 -5.48
C LEU A 167 -15.09 -5.79 -5.22
N SER A 168 -16.15 -6.31 -5.85
CA SER A 168 -17.51 -5.84 -5.61
C SER A 168 -17.88 -5.92 -4.12
N GLY A 169 -18.29 -4.80 -3.54
CA GLY A 169 -18.63 -4.70 -2.13
C GLY A 169 -17.42 -4.54 -1.19
N LEU A 170 -16.21 -4.34 -1.73
CA LEU A 170 -15.04 -3.95 -0.95
C LEU A 170 -15.36 -2.73 -0.09
N THR A 171 -15.11 -2.88 1.21
CA THR A 171 -15.39 -1.87 2.21
C THR A 171 -14.15 -1.61 3.05
N ILE A 172 -13.87 -0.34 3.32
CA ILE A 172 -12.85 0.10 4.27
C ILE A 172 -13.55 0.82 5.42
N ARG A 173 -13.28 0.42 6.66
CA ARG A 173 -13.86 1.04 7.85
C ARG A 173 -12.76 1.50 8.80
N LEU A 174 -12.74 2.78 9.11
CA LEU A 174 -11.78 3.35 10.06
C LEU A 174 -12.10 2.84 11.48
N LYS A 175 -11.14 2.17 12.11
CA LYS A 175 -11.31 1.55 13.44
C LYS A 175 -10.59 2.28 14.55
N GLN A 176 -9.37 2.76 14.27
CA GLN A 176 -8.53 3.38 15.29
C GLN A 176 -7.83 4.61 14.73
N THR A 177 -7.70 5.62 15.58
CA THR A 177 -7.00 6.87 15.31
C THR A 177 -6.15 7.23 16.53
N LEU A 178 -4.83 7.14 16.41
CA LEU A 178 -3.89 7.64 17.42
C LEU A 178 -3.45 9.05 17.03
N GLY A 179 -4.38 10.00 17.21
CA GLY A 179 -4.26 11.35 16.65
C GLY A 179 -4.01 11.28 15.15
N THR A 180 -2.96 11.98 14.70
CA THR A 180 -2.55 12.00 13.28
C THR A 180 -1.31 11.14 13.02
N ARG A 181 -0.72 10.53 14.06
CA ARG A 181 0.50 9.74 13.96
C ARG A 181 0.26 8.41 13.25
N LEU A 182 -0.84 7.75 13.57
CA LEU A 182 -1.19 6.46 13.01
C LEU A 182 -2.71 6.27 13.03
N THR A 183 -3.25 5.80 11.92
CA THR A 183 -4.64 5.35 11.80
C THR A 183 -4.65 3.91 11.32
N ARG A 184 -5.70 3.17 11.69
CA ARG A 184 -5.96 1.80 11.23
C ARG A 184 -7.38 1.70 10.73
N ALA A 185 -7.53 1.18 9.52
CA ALA A 185 -8.82 0.79 8.96
C ALA A 185 -8.83 -0.70 8.64
N ASP A 186 -9.96 -1.35 8.90
CA ASP A 186 -10.18 -2.72 8.46
C ASP A 186 -10.64 -2.68 7.00
N VAL A 187 -10.13 -3.63 6.21
CA VAL A 187 -10.51 -3.86 4.81
C VAL A 187 -11.25 -5.19 4.75
N GLY A 188 -12.43 -5.19 4.16
CA GLY A 188 -13.27 -6.38 4.09
C GLY A 188 -14.18 -6.42 2.87
N MET A 189 -14.76 -7.59 2.63
CA MET A 189 -15.76 -7.86 1.61
C MET A 189 -16.90 -8.66 2.24
N GLY A 190 -18.11 -8.09 2.26
CA GLY A 190 -19.24 -8.69 2.96
C GLY A 190 -18.95 -8.89 4.46
N GLN A 191 -18.91 -10.14 4.91
CA GLN A 191 -18.59 -10.49 6.30
C GLN A 191 -17.12 -10.87 6.53
N GLU A 192 -16.32 -10.96 5.46
CA GLU A 192 -14.93 -11.36 5.52
C GLU A 192 -14.00 -10.16 5.70
N THR A 193 -13.06 -10.27 6.65
CA THR A 193 -11.96 -9.31 6.79
C THR A 193 -10.78 -9.78 5.96
N LEU A 194 -10.39 -8.98 4.97
CA LEU A 194 -9.25 -9.25 4.08
C LEU A 194 -7.92 -8.78 4.69
N GLY A 195 -7.98 -7.73 5.51
CA GLY A 195 -6.79 -7.17 6.13
C GLY A 195 -7.02 -5.83 6.81
N GLN A 196 -5.92 -5.15 7.07
CA GLN A 196 -5.85 -3.86 7.74
C GLN A 196 -4.90 -2.96 6.98
N ILE A 197 -5.33 -1.71 6.78
CA ILE A 197 -4.53 -0.69 6.12
C ILE A 197 -4.26 0.45 7.11
N TYR A 198 -3.01 0.92 7.11
CA TYR A 198 -2.51 1.89 8.06
C TYR A 198 -1.97 3.13 7.35
N PHE A 199 -2.33 4.28 7.89
CA PHE A 199 -1.94 5.58 7.37
C PHE A 199 -1.31 6.43 8.48
N SER A 200 -0.47 7.38 8.07
CA SER A 200 0.14 8.39 8.94
C SER A 200 0.04 9.75 8.27
N ALA A 201 -0.19 10.81 9.05
CA ALA A 201 -0.04 12.17 8.54
C ALA A 201 1.44 12.53 8.52
N LYS A 202 1.98 12.80 7.33
CA LYS A 202 3.36 13.25 7.14
C LYS A 202 3.37 14.68 6.60
N ALA A 203 4.46 15.42 6.84
CA ALA A 203 4.64 16.73 6.22
C ALA A 203 4.51 16.60 4.69
N ALA A 204 3.78 17.53 4.07
CA ALA A 204 3.67 17.57 2.63
C ALA A 204 5.03 17.96 2.04
N SER A 205 5.58 17.08 1.20
CA SER A 205 6.83 17.23 0.45
C SER A 205 6.55 17.48 -1.03
#